data_AF-X1M2M4-F1
#
_entry.id   AF-X1M2M4-F1
#
_cell.length_a   1.000
_cell.length_b   1.000
_cell.length_c   1.000
_cell.angle_alpha   90.00
_cell.angle_beta   90.00
_cell.angle_gamma   90.00
#
_symmetry.space_group_name_H-M   'P 1'
#
loop_
_entity.id
_entity.type
_entity.pdbx_description
1 polymer ?
#
loop_
_entity_poly.entity_id
_entity_poly.type
_entity_poly.pdbx_seq_one_letter_code
_entity_poly.pdbx_strand_id
1 'polypeptide(L)'
;MNEKDVDEEIVWRGKEQTREAALVKIIDMRSDTITLPTEEMRQAICEAEVGDDVFGEDPTVNRLEELAAQMMGKEAALFTPSGTMSNLIAVLTHTRPGDEILLGSEAHMLWYEVGSASALGGVVMRTIPNDQDGRMDPGTK
;
A
#
# COMPACT_ATOMS: atom_id res chain seq x y z
N MET A 1 12.75 -29.13 54.87
CA MET A 1 13.01 -28.51 53.55
C MET A 1 11.67 -27.95 53.12
N ASN A 2 11.48 -26.63 53.25
CA ASN A 2 10.18 -25.97 53.07
C ASN A 2 10.11 -25.36 51.66
N GLU A 3 8.93 -25.49 51.06
CA GLU A 3 8.57 -25.18 49.68
C GLU A 3 8.38 -23.66 49.41
N LYS A 4 9.10 -22.79 50.14
CA LYS A 4 8.88 -21.33 50.10
C LYS A 4 10.08 -20.48 49.63
N ASP A 5 11.19 -21.11 49.25
CA ASP A 5 12.41 -20.38 48.87
C ASP A 5 12.68 -20.37 47.34
N VAL A 6 11.70 -20.73 46.50
CA VAL A 6 11.90 -20.90 45.04
C VAL A 6 11.24 -19.82 44.18
N ASP A 7 10.45 -18.91 44.76
CA ASP A 7 9.60 -18.00 43.98
C ASP A 7 10.15 -16.56 43.81
N GLU A 8 11.28 -16.20 44.42
CA GLU A 8 11.82 -14.82 44.31
C GLU A 8 12.97 -14.66 43.30
N GLU A 9 13.59 -15.75 42.84
CA GLU A 9 14.74 -15.68 41.91
C GLU A 9 14.31 -15.62 40.42
N ILE A 10 13.05 -15.94 40.10
CA ILE A 10 12.54 -16.02 38.71
C ILE A 10 11.95 -14.68 38.21
N VAL A 11 11.75 -13.68 39.07
CA VAL A 11 11.12 -12.40 38.70
C VAL A 11 12.11 -11.34 38.20
N TRP A 12 13.43 -11.58 38.25
CA TRP A 12 14.45 -10.56 37.97
C TRP A 12 15.45 -10.93 36.86
N ARG A 13 14.97 -11.31 35.66
CA ARG A 13 15.79 -11.30 34.41
C ARG A 13 15.06 -10.89 33.13
N GLY A 14 13.73 -10.72 33.16
CA GLY A 14 12.94 -10.38 31.96
C GLY A 14 12.78 -8.89 31.67
N LYS A 15 13.11 -7.99 32.62
CA LYS A 15 12.91 -6.54 32.45
C LYS A 15 14.15 -5.77 31.96
N GLU A 16 15.34 -6.37 32.00
CA GLU A 16 16.56 -5.73 31.49
C GLU A 16 16.78 -5.99 29.99
N GLN A 17 16.37 -7.15 29.47
CA GLN A 17 16.59 -7.52 28.07
C GLN A 17 15.69 -6.78 27.06
N THR A 18 14.57 -6.21 27.50
CA THR A 18 13.67 -5.42 26.65
C THR A 18 14.14 -3.99 26.42
N ARG A 19 15.11 -3.48 27.20
CA ARG A 19 15.68 -2.14 27.01
C ARG A 19 16.92 -2.11 26.12
N GLU A 20 17.60 -3.25 25.94
CA GLU A 20 18.85 -3.30 25.17
C GLU A 20 18.63 -3.40 23.66
N ALA A 21 17.49 -3.96 23.22
CA ALA A 21 17.08 -3.98 21.81
C ALA A 21 16.74 -2.58 21.23
N ALA A 22 16.64 -1.56 22.08
CA ALA A 22 16.26 -0.20 21.69
C ALA A 22 17.43 0.65 21.11
N LEU A 23 18.62 0.09 20.92
CA LEU A 23 19.82 0.87 20.55
C LEU A 23 20.43 0.58 19.17
N VAL A 24 19.86 -0.32 18.37
CA VAL A 24 20.23 -0.41 16.94
C VAL A 24 19.17 0.31 16.13
N LYS A 25 19.48 1.54 15.73
CA LYS A 25 18.70 2.24 14.70
C LYS A 25 18.92 1.50 13.38
N ILE A 26 17.97 0.64 13.01
CA ILE A 26 18.01 -0.08 11.74
C ILE A 26 17.78 0.94 10.62
N ILE A 27 18.76 1.06 9.72
CA ILE A 27 18.63 1.84 8.49
C ILE A 27 18.15 0.87 7.41
N ASP A 28 16.85 0.85 7.15
CA ASP A 28 16.24 0.00 6.13
C ASP A 28 15.98 0.79 4.84
N MET A 29 16.83 0.56 3.82
CA MET A 29 16.78 1.25 2.53
C MET A 29 16.18 0.37 1.42
N ARG A 30 15.48 -0.71 1.77
CA ARG A 30 14.94 -1.66 0.77
C ARG A 30 13.77 -1.05 -0.01
N SER A 31 12.89 -0.32 0.67
CA SER A 31 11.74 0.38 0.09
C SER A 31 11.09 1.31 1.12
N ASP A 32 10.42 2.35 0.64
CA ASP A 32 9.53 3.22 1.41
C ASP A 32 8.27 2.51 1.92
N THR A 33 7.87 1.35 1.37
CA THR A 33 6.75 0.55 1.88
C THR A 33 7.00 -0.05 3.26
N ILE A 34 8.23 0.04 3.78
CA ILE A 34 8.62 -0.43 5.13
C ILE A 34 8.30 0.63 6.19
N THR A 35 7.85 1.82 5.78
CA THR A 35 7.40 2.87 6.69
C THR A 35 6.36 2.35 7.69
N LEU A 36 6.53 2.76 8.94
CA LEU A 36 5.59 2.45 10.03
C LEU A 36 4.79 3.71 10.36
N PRO A 37 3.51 3.58 10.74
CA PRO A 37 2.70 4.74 11.11
C PRO A 37 3.28 5.41 12.35
N THR A 38 3.33 6.75 12.31
CA THR A 38 3.76 7.58 13.45
C THR A 38 2.74 7.50 14.59
N GLU A 39 3.08 8.06 15.75
CA GLU A 39 2.15 8.06 16.89
C GLU A 39 0.87 8.85 16.58
N GLU A 40 1.01 10.00 15.91
CA GLU A 40 -0.13 10.82 15.49
C GLU A 40 -1.02 10.08 14.49
N MET A 41 -0.43 9.31 13.56
CA MET A 41 -1.19 8.46 12.64
C MET A 41 -1.93 7.35 13.40
N ARG A 42 -1.29 6.71 14.39
CA ARG A 42 -1.93 5.67 15.21
C ARG A 42 -3.09 6.21 16.02
N GLN A 43 -2.94 7.40 16.59
CA GLN A 43 -4.01 8.08 17.30
C GLN A 43 -5.18 8.41 16.35
N ALA A 44 -4.90 9.00 15.18
CA ALA A 44 -5.92 9.31 14.19
C ALA A 44 -6.69 8.07 13.71
N ILE A 45 -6.01 6.93 13.50
CA ILE A 45 -6.64 5.65 13.15
C ILE A 45 -7.54 5.16 14.29
N CYS A 46 -7.09 5.27 15.54
CA CYS A 46 -7.85 4.82 16.72
C CYS A 46 -9.12 5.65 16.95
N GLU A 47 -9.05 6.95 16.67
CA GLU A 47 -10.12 7.92 16.92
C GLU A 47 -11.05 8.13 15.72
N ALA A 48 -10.75 7.53 14.56
CA ALA A 48 -11.55 7.69 13.35
C ALA A 48 -12.99 7.20 13.52
N GLU A 49 -13.95 7.99 13.06
CA GLU A 49 -15.33 7.53 12.91
C GLU A 49 -15.40 6.55 11.73
N VAL A 50 -15.98 5.38 11.95
CA VAL A 50 -16.05 4.30 10.95
C VAL A 50 -17.49 3.88 10.71
N GLY A 51 -17.73 3.28 9.54
CA GLY A 51 -19.03 2.80 9.12
C GLY A 51 -18.92 1.64 8.14
N ASP A 52 -20.04 1.30 7.48
CA ASP A 52 -20.03 0.30 6.42
C ASP A 52 -19.79 0.98 5.06
N ASP A 53 -18.57 0.83 4.55
CA ASP A 53 -18.15 1.40 3.26
C ASP A 53 -18.95 0.86 2.07
N VAL A 54 -19.46 -0.37 2.12
CA VAL A 54 -20.27 -0.95 1.04
C VAL A 54 -21.59 -0.18 0.87
N PHE A 55 -22.14 0.34 1.97
CA PHE A 55 -23.31 1.20 1.96
C PHE A 55 -22.96 2.70 1.81
N GLY A 56 -21.68 3.05 1.74
CA GLY A 56 -21.20 4.45 1.70
C GLY A 56 -21.35 5.17 3.03
N GLU A 57 -21.43 4.44 4.13
CA GLU A 57 -21.72 4.97 5.47
C GLU A 57 -20.45 5.22 6.30
N ASP A 58 -19.25 4.96 5.76
CA ASP A 58 -17.99 5.26 6.46
C ASP A 58 -17.57 6.72 6.24
N PRO A 59 -17.69 7.60 7.26
CA PRO A 59 -17.39 9.02 7.10
C PRO A 59 -15.90 9.30 6.90
N THR A 60 -15.01 8.43 7.38
CA THR A 60 -13.56 8.60 7.23
C THR A 60 -13.12 8.26 5.81
N VAL A 61 -13.65 7.18 5.24
CA VAL A 61 -13.39 6.82 3.83
C VAL A 61 -13.95 7.89 2.89
N ASN A 62 -15.21 8.30 3.06
CA ASN A 62 -15.84 9.35 2.26
C ASN A 62 -15.01 10.64 2.26
N ARG A 63 -14.55 11.07 3.44
CA ARG A 63 -13.71 12.27 3.56
C ARG A 63 -12.35 12.10 2.87
N LEU A 64 -11.72 10.93 2.96
CA LEU A 64 -10.44 10.66 2.29
C LEU A 64 -10.60 10.75 0.77
N GLU A 65 -11.66 10.15 0.22
CA GLU A 65 -11.95 10.16 -1.20
C GLU A 65 -12.30 11.56 -1.71
N GLU A 66 -13.14 12.31 -0.99
CA GLU A 66 -13.45 13.71 -1.32
C GLU A 66 -12.19 14.57 -1.35
N LEU A 67 -11.32 14.44 -0.34
CA LEU A 67 -10.06 15.16 -0.28
C LEU A 67 -9.16 14.79 -1.46
N ALA A 68 -9.02 13.49 -1.77
CA ALA A 68 -8.20 13.03 -2.89
C ALA A 68 -8.74 13.56 -4.24
N ALA A 69 -10.06 13.51 -4.46
CA ALA A 69 -10.71 14.03 -5.65
C ALA A 69 -10.45 15.54 -5.82
N GLN A 70 -10.62 16.31 -4.74
CA GLN A 70 -10.34 17.74 -4.73
C GLN A 70 -8.88 18.07 -5.02
N MET A 71 -7.94 17.36 -4.36
CA MET A 71 -6.50 17.57 -4.56
C MET A 71 -6.05 17.29 -6.00
N MET A 72 -6.67 16.30 -6.66
CA MET A 72 -6.34 15.89 -8.03
C MET A 72 -7.18 16.61 -9.10
N GLY A 73 -8.12 17.46 -8.71
CA GLY A 73 -9.06 18.14 -9.61
C GLY A 73 -9.93 17.15 -10.40
N LYS A 74 -10.42 16.10 -9.74
CA LYS A 74 -11.28 15.05 -10.31
C LYS A 74 -12.66 15.08 -9.66
N GLU A 75 -13.63 14.50 -10.35
CA GLU A 75 -15.02 14.44 -9.87
C GLU A 75 -15.21 13.47 -8.70
N ALA A 76 -14.40 12.40 -8.64
CA ALA A 76 -14.46 11.39 -7.60
C ALA A 76 -13.09 10.71 -7.41
N ALA A 77 -12.94 10.00 -6.29
CA ALA A 77 -11.84 9.09 -6.00
C ALA A 77 -12.41 7.81 -5.37
N LEU A 78 -11.57 6.77 -5.26
CA LEU A 78 -11.94 5.50 -4.64
C LEU A 78 -10.76 5.00 -3.79
N PHE A 79 -11.01 4.71 -2.52
CA PHE A 79 -10.04 4.07 -1.65
C PHE A 79 -9.94 2.59 -2.00
N THR A 80 -8.71 2.07 -2.09
CA THR A 80 -8.47 0.67 -2.41
C THR A 80 -7.38 0.10 -1.50
N PRO A 81 -7.42 -1.20 -1.18
CA PRO A 81 -6.43 -1.84 -0.30
C PRO A 81 -4.97 -1.77 -0.79
N SER A 82 -4.73 -1.64 -2.10
CA SER A 82 -3.38 -1.60 -2.66
C SER A 82 -3.34 -0.91 -4.03
N GLY A 83 -2.16 -0.38 -4.39
CA GLY A 83 -1.94 0.21 -5.72
C GLY A 83 -2.16 -0.79 -6.87
N THR A 84 -1.85 -2.07 -6.65
CA THR A 84 -2.15 -3.14 -7.63
C THR A 84 -3.64 -3.29 -7.87
N MET A 85 -4.47 -3.20 -6.83
CA MET A 85 -5.92 -3.22 -7.00
C MET A 85 -6.41 -1.95 -7.69
N SER A 86 -5.86 -0.77 -7.36
CA SER A 86 -6.21 0.49 -8.03
C SER A 86 -5.94 0.42 -9.54
N ASN A 87 -4.75 -0.05 -9.93
CA ASN A 87 -4.37 -0.20 -11.34
C ASN A 87 -5.27 -1.20 -12.07
N LEU A 88 -5.56 -2.34 -11.46
CA LEU A 88 -6.46 -3.32 -12.05
C LEU A 88 -7.87 -2.76 -12.24
N ILE A 89 -8.44 -2.08 -11.24
CA ILE A 89 -9.76 -1.43 -11.35
C ILE A 89 -9.74 -0.40 -12.48
N ALA A 90 -8.69 0.42 -12.58
CA ALA A 90 -8.55 1.39 -13.67
C ALA A 90 -8.57 0.71 -15.05
N VAL A 91 -7.80 -0.38 -15.23
CA VAL A 91 -7.81 -1.15 -16.48
C VAL A 91 -9.21 -1.68 -16.77
N LEU A 92 -9.83 -2.37 -15.83
CA LEU A 92 -11.16 -2.99 -16.01
C LEU A 92 -12.25 -1.95 -16.30
N THR A 93 -12.12 -0.74 -15.77
CA THR A 93 -13.05 0.36 -16.02
C THR A 93 -12.89 0.93 -17.42
N HIS A 94 -11.65 0.99 -17.93
CA HIS A 94 -11.32 1.62 -19.21
C HIS A 94 -11.31 0.67 -20.41
N THR A 95 -11.43 -0.64 -20.20
CA THR A 95 -11.24 -1.64 -21.25
C THR A 95 -12.28 -2.76 -21.20
N ARG A 96 -12.31 -3.57 -22.25
CA ARG A 96 -13.05 -4.83 -22.34
C ARG A 96 -12.08 -5.97 -22.65
N PRO A 97 -12.46 -7.23 -22.37
CA PRO A 97 -11.67 -8.38 -22.80
C PRO A 97 -11.41 -8.33 -24.31
N GLY A 98 -10.15 -8.49 -24.69
CA GLY A 98 -9.66 -8.38 -26.08
C GLY A 98 -9.13 -7.00 -26.46
N ASP A 99 -9.38 -5.95 -25.65
CA ASP A 99 -8.75 -4.65 -25.86
C ASP A 99 -7.24 -4.69 -25.53
N GLU A 100 -6.52 -3.66 -25.95
CA GLU A 100 -5.09 -3.48 -25.71
C GLU A 100 -4.84 -2.24 -24.85
N ILE A 101 -3.90 -2.33 -23.90
CA ILE A 101 -3.33 -1.17 -23.20
C ILE A 101 -1.86 -0.98 -23.59
N LEU A 102 -1.49 0.28 -23.78
CA LEU A 102 -0.10 0.70 -23.99
C LEU A 102 0.50 1.10 -22.64
N LEU A 103 1.69 0.59 -22.33
CA LEU A 103 2.43 0.93 -21.12
C LEU A 103 3.94 0.89 -21.36
N GLY A 104 4.72 1.53 -20.48
CA GLY A 104 6.17 1.45 -20.52
C GLY A 104 6.69 0.02 -20.30
N SER A 105 7.80 -0.33 -20.95
CA SER A 105 8.51 -1.60 -20.77
C SER A 105 9.00 -1.87 -19.35
N GLU A 106 9.07 -0.84 -18.50
CA GLU A 106 9.49 -0.91 -17.09
C GLU A 106 8.34 -0.64 -16.11
N ALA A 107 7.10 -0.51 -16.60
CA ALA A 107 5.96 -0.17 -15.76
C ALA A 107 5.64 -1.25 -14.72
N HIS A 108 5.23 -0.80 -13.52
CA HIS A 108 4.92 -1.68 -12.38
C HIS A 108 3.86 -2.75 -12.71
N MET A 109 2.82 -2.34 -13.45
CA MET A 109 1.74 -3.22 -13.92
C MET A 109 2.23 -4.42 -14.73
N LEU A 110 3.35 -4.28 -15.46
CA LEU A 110 3.92 -5.36 -16.25
C LEU A 110 4.67 -6.37 -15.37
N TRP A 111 5.53 -5.86 -14.48
CA TRP A 111 6.53 -6.71 -13.78
C TRP A 111 6.09 -7.20 -12.41
N TYR A 112 5.27 -6.42 -11.69
CA TYR A 112 5.03 -6.62 -10.26
C TYR A 112 3.57 -6.87 -9.90
N GLU A 113 2.69 -6.93 -10.90
CA GLU A 113 1.24 -7.15 -10.71
C GLU A 113 0.77 -8.49 -11.27
N VAL A 114 1.70 -9.43 -11.51
CA VAL A 114 1.44 -10.83 -11.86
C VAL A 114 0.57 -10.96 -13.13
N GLY A 115 0.65 -9.98 -14.03
CA GLY A 115 -0.15 -9.95 -15.26
C GLY A 115 -1.66 -9.88 -15.02
N SER A 116 -2.10 -9.29 -13.90
CA SER A 116 -3.52 -9.20 -13.51
C SER A 116 -4.42 -8.61 -14.59
N ALA A 117 -3.96 -7.59 -15.32
CA ALA A 117 -4.67 -6.99 -16.46
C ALA A 117 -5.04 -8.04 -17.53
N SER A 118 -4.12 -8.95 -17.85
CA SER A 118 -4.37 -10.03 -18.81
C SER A 118 -5.15 -11.19 -18.20
N ALA A 119 -4.77 -11.64 -17.02
CA ALA A 119 -5.37 -12.81 -16.38
C ALA A 119 -6.82 -12.59 -15.93
N LEU A 120 -7.14 -11.40 -15.43
CA LEU A 120 -8.46 -11.06 -14.87
C LEU A 120 -9.29 -10.17 -15.81
N GLY A 121 -8.62 -9.27 -16.55
CA GLY A 121 -9.30 -8.38 -17.50
C GLY A 121 -9.40 -8.92 -18.93
N GLY A 122 -8.62 -9.96 -19.28
CA GLY A 122 -8.53 -10.41 -20.67
C GLY A 122 -7.92 -9.37 -21.61
N VAL A 123 -7.13 -8.44 -21.07
CA VAL A 123 -6.54 -7.30 -21.80
C VAL A 123 -5.14 -7.64 -22.25
N VAL A 124 -4.80 -7.27 -23.48
CA VAL A 124 -3.44 -7.40 -24.02
C VAL A 124 -2.58 -6.23 -23.54
N MET A 125 -1.43 -6.54 -22.95
CA MET A 125 -0.44 -5.54 -22.55
C MET A 125 0.60 -5.37 -23.67
N ARG A 126 0.66 -4.18 -24.28
CA ARG A 126 1.66 -3.84 -25.28
C ARG A 126 2.64 -2.80 -24.74
N THR A 127 3.92 -3.14 -24.79
CA THR A 127 4.96 -2.29 -24.20
C THR A 127 5.55 -1.31 -25.20
N ILE A 128 5.88 -0.12 -24.71
CA ILE A 128 6.68 0.91 -25.37
C ILE A 128 7.98 1.06 -24.55
N PRO A 129 9.17 1.13 -25.17
CA PRO A 129 10.41 1.36 -24.44
C PRO A 129 10.33 2.59 -23.52
N ASN A 130 10.87 2.49 -22.30
CA ASN A 130 11.04 3.67 -21.46
C ASN A 130 12.32 4.43 -21.83
N ASP A 131 12.29 5.76 -21.72
CA ASP A 131 13.48 6.61 -21.79
C ASP A 131 14.23 6.66 -20.45
N GLN A 132 15.34 7.40 -20.40
CA GLN A 132 16.17 7.51 -19.19
C GLN A 132 15.47 8.21 -18.01
N ASP A 133 14.39 8.95 -18.27
CA ASP A 133 13.58 9.62 -17.25
C ASP A 133 12.34 8.77 -16.84
N GLY A 134 12.20 7.56 -17.39
CA GLY A 134 11.08 6.66 -17.12
C GLY A 134 9.81 6.98 -17.90
N ARG A 135 9.83 7.87 -18.89
CA ARG A 135 8.68 8.12 -19.77
C ARG A 135 8.62 7.09 -20.88
N MET A 136 7.45 6.89 -21.49
CA MET A 136 7.35 6.09 -22.73
C MET A 136 8.02 6.86 -23.87
N ASP A 137 9.00 6.25 -24.53
CA ASP A 137 9.68 6.84 -25.69
C ASP A 137 8.72 6.90 -26.89
N PRO A 138 8.33 8.11 -27.35
CA PRO A 138 7.44 8.25 -28.51
C PRO A 138 8.12 7.91 -29.84
N GLY A 139 9.42 7.60 -29.85
CA GLY A 139 10.18 7.24 -31.05
C GLY A 139 10.62 8.44 -31.90
N THR A 140 10.72 9.62 -31.29
CA THR A 140 11.23 10.81 -31.98
C THR A 140 12.73 10.66 -32.27
N LYS A 141 13.05 10.55 -33.57
CA LYS A 141 14.40 10.83 -34.09
C LYS A 141 14.70 12.33 -34.08
#